data_AF-B6T474-F1
#
_entry.id   AF-B6T474-F1
#
_cell.length_a   1.000
_cell.length_b   1.000
_cell.length_c   1.000
_cell.angle_alpha   90.00
_cell.angle_beta   90.00
_cell.angle_gamma   90.00
#
_symmetry.space_group_name_H-M   'P 1'
#
loop_
_entity.id
_entity.type
_entity.pdbx_description
1 polymer ?
#
loop_
_entity_poly.entity_id
_entity_poly.type
_entity_poly.pdbx_seq_one_letter_code
_entity_poly.pdbx_strand_id
1 'polypeptide(L)' 'MPPSEDCCKTIKALDAHASCICDYVGSPDARNKLDLDKVFFVTKQCGVTVPKGCGSKQD' A
#
# COMPACT_ATOMS: atom_id res chain seq x y z
N MET A 1 -6.57 9.58 12.59
CA MET A 1 -7.76 8.70 12.70
C MET A 1 -7.40 7.33 12.13
N PRO A 2 -7.87 6.24 12.75
CA PRO A 2 -7.65 4.90 12.20
C PRO A 2 -8.49 4.69 10.91
N PRO A 3 -8.04 3.83 10.00
CA PRO A 3 -8.83 3.43 8.83
C PRO A 3 -10.12 2.71 9.25
N SER A 4 -11.14 2.77 8.39
CA SER A 4 -12.39 2.02 8.59
C SER A 4 -12.17 0.51 8.48
N GLU A 5 -13.06 -0.26 9.08
CA GLU A 5 -12.96 -1.72 9.08
C GLU A 5 -13.02 -2.30 7.65
N ASP A 6 -13.90 -1.76 6.79
CA ASP A 6 -13.98 -2.13 5.37
C ASP A 6 -12.70 -1.81 4.58
N CYS A 7 -12.03 -0.69 4.88
CA CYS A 7 -10.74 -0.37 4.28
C CYS A 7 -9.71 -1.45 4.65
N CYS A 8 -9.63 -1.82 5.94
CA CYS A 8 -8.70 -2.86 6.36
C CYS A 8 -9.04 -4.25 5.83
N LYS A 9 -10.33 -4.61 5.69
CA LYS A 9 -10.73 -5.88 5.04
C LYS A 9 -10.23 -5.93 3.60
N THR A 10 -10.41 -4.84 2.86
CA THR A 10 -9.95 -4.73 1.47
C THR A 10 -8.43 -4.83 1.38
N ILE A 11 -7.70 -4.07 2.19
CA ILE A 11 -6.23 -4.08 2.19
C ILE A 11 -5.67 -5.46 2.55
N LYS A 12 -6.28 -6.15 3.52
CA LYS A 12 -5.90 -7.54 3.87
C LYS A 12 -6.17 -8.53 2.75
N ALA A 13 -7.26 -8.37 2.00
CA ALA A 13 -7.52 -9.22 0.83
C ALA A 13 -6.49 -9.00 -0.28
N LEU A 14 -5.99 -7.76 -0.42
CA LEU A 14 -4.95 -7.40 -1.39
C LEU A 14 -3.55 -7.90 -0.98
N ASP A 15 -3.29 -8.16 0.30
CA ASP A 15 -2.01 -8.71 0.80
C ASP A 15 -1.65 -10.04 0.11
N ALA A 16 -2.65 -10.84 -0.25
CA ALA A 16 -2.48 -12.06 -1.05
C ALA A 16 -1.86 -11.80 -2.44
N HIS A 17 -1.84 -10.54 -2.89
CA HIS A 17 -1.27 -10.05 -4.14
C HIS A 17 -0.20 -8.98 -3.90
N ALA A 18 0.66 -9.20 -2.90
CA ALA A 18 1.73 -8.27 -2.52
C ALA A 18 2.59 -7.77 -3.70
N SER A 19 2.85 -8.61 -4.71
CA SER A 19 3.57 -8.22 -5.94
C SER A 19 2.83 -7.13 -6.72
N CYS A 20 1.53 -7.32 -6.98
CA CYS A 20 0.68 -6.38 -7.70
C CYS A 20 0.57 -5.03 -6.97
N ILE A 21 0.49 -5.05 -5.64
CA ILE A 21 0.50 -3.83 -4.83
C ILE A 21 1.81 -3.07 -5.07
N CYS A 22 2.95 -3.75 -5.09
CA CYS A 22 4.23 -3.08 -5.30
C CYS A 22 4.40 -2.50 -6.69
N ASP A 23 3.91 -3.18 -7.72
CA ASP A 23 3.86 -2.63 -9.07
C ASP A 23 2.97 -1.39 -9.14
N TYR A 24 1.78 -1.44 -8.53
CA TYR A 24 0.86 -0.30 -8.52
C TYR A 24 1.42 0.89 -7.75
N VAL A 25 1.92 0.68 -6.53
CA VAL A 25 2.51 1.74 -5.70
C VAL A 25 3.76 2.34 -6.36
N GLY A 26 4.51 1.55 -7.12
CA GLY A 26 5.64 1.99 -7.94
C GLY A 26 5.26 2.74 -9.21
N SER A 27 4.01 2.62 -9.65
CA SER A 27 3.53 3.25 -10.88
C SER A 27 3.51 4.78 -10.77
N PRO A 28 3.66 5.50 -11.90
CA PRO A 28 3.53 6.95 -11.92
C PRO A 28 2.12 7.41 -11.52
N ASP A 29 1.09 6.59 -11.74
CA ASP A 29 -0.28 6.92 -11.35
C ASP A 29 -0.42 7.00 -9.82
N ALA A 30 0.08 6.00 -9.11
CA ALA A 30 0.09 6.00 -7.65
C ALA A 30 0.99 7.10 -7.10
N ARG A 31 2.20 7.29 -7.64
CA ARG A 31 3.14 8.33 -7.16
C ARG A 31 2.60 9.76 -7.30
N ASN A 32 1.78 10.01 -8.32
CA ASN A 32 1.21 11.34 -8.56
C ASN A 32 -0.11 11.59 -7.80
N LYS A 33 -0.83 10.53 -7.41
CA LYS A 33 -2.17 10.63 -6.80
C LYS A 33 -2.21 10.23 -5.33
N LEU A 34 -1.23 9.45 -4.88
CA LEU A 34 -1.21 8.88 -3.54
C LEU A 34 -0.01 9.41 -2.76
N ASP A 35 -0.29 9.75 -1.51
CA ASP A 35 0.72 10.03 -0.50
C ASP A 35 1.21 8.70 0.07
N LEU A 36 2.42 8.29 -0.34
CA LEU A 36 2.97 6.98 0.01
C LEU A 36 3.15 6.82 1.53
N ASP A 37 3.53 7.88 2.24
CA ASP A 37 3.62 7.85 3.71
C ASP A 37 2.26 7.54 4.35
N LYS A 38 1.16 8.10 3.82
CA LYS A 38 -0.19 7.75 4.27
C LYS A 38 -0.58 6.33 3.90
N VAL A 39 -0.18 5.82 2.73
CA VAL A 39 -0.43 4.41 2.35
C VAL A 39 0.27 3.46 3.31
N PHE A 40 1.54 3.71 3.66
CA PHE A 40 2.28 2.92 4.64
C PHE A 40 1.69 3.03 6.04
N PHE A 41 1.20 4.22 6.43
CA PHE A 41 0.49 4.40 7.70
C PHE A 41 -0.78 3.54 7.77
N VAL A 42 -1.62 3.58 6.73
CA VAL A 42 -2.89 2.83 6.68
C VAL A 42 -2.65 1.32 6.68
N THR A 43 -1.73 0.82 5.85
CA THR A 43 -1.41 -0.61 5.78
C THR A 43 -0.89 -1.14 7.11
N LYS A 44 -0.01 -0.39 7.78
CA LYS A 44 0.48 -0.73 9.13
C LYS A 44 -0.65 -0.76 10.17
N GLN A 45 -1.57 0.21 10.13
CA GLN A 45 -2.74 0.24 11.02
C GLN A 45 -3.65 -0.98 10.80
N CYS A 46 -3.76 -1.45 9.56
CA CYS A 46 -4.52 -2.65 9.21
C CYS A 46 -3.75 -3.96 9.47
N GLY A 47 -2.50 -3.91 9.95
CA GLY A 47 -1.68 -5.10 10.21
C GLY A 47 -1.11 -5.77 8.95
N VAL A 48 -1.08 -5.04 7.84
CA VAL A 48 -0.52 -5.50 6.56
C VAL A 48 0.90 -4.98 6.40
N THR A 49 1.82 -5.86 6.00
CA THR A 49 3.24 -5.51 5.86
C THR A 49 3.55 -5.27 4.39
N VAL A 50 3.75 -4.00 4.02
CA VAL A 50 4.23 -3.67 2.67
C VAL A 50 5.74 -3.94 2.59
N PRO A 51 6.21 -4.73 1.60
CA PRO A 51 7.63 -5.02 1.44
C PRO A 51 8.49 -3.76 1.33
N LYS A 52 9.68 -3.77 1.92
CA LYS A 52 10.66 -2.68 1.73
C LYS A 52 11.06 -2.62 0.24
N GLY A 53 11.01 -1.44 -0.37
CA GLY A 53 11.30 -1.22 -1.80
C GLY A 53 10.07 -1.09 -2.69
N CYS A 54 8.90 -1.47 -2.19
CA CYS A 54 7.60 -1.25 -2.82
C CYS A 54 7.36 0.26 -3.03
N GLY A 55 7.11 0.73 -4.25
CA GLY A 55 6.96 2.17 -4.55
C GLY A 55 8.25 2.93 -4.90
N SER A 56 9.41 2.29 -4.74
CA SER A 56 10.70 2.85 -5.13
C SER A 56 11.10 2.23 -6.45
N LYS A 57 11.17 3.03 -7.53
CA LYS A 57 11.87 2.61 -8.75
C LYS A 57 13.30 2.30 -8.32
N GLN A 58 13.67 1.02 -8.25
CA GLN A 58 15.08 0.65 -8.30
C GLN A 58 15.57 1.14 -9.67
N ASP A 59 16.57 2.00 -9.61
CA ASP A 59 17.23 2.61 -10.77
C ASP A 59 17.71 1.54 -11.77
#